data_AF-A0A2G0W893-F1
#
_entry.id   AF-A0A2G0W893-F1
#
_cell.length_a   1.000
_cell.length_b   1.000
_cell.length_c   1.000
_cell.angle_alpha   90.00
_cell.angle_beta   90.00
_cell.angle_gamma   90.00
#
_symmetry.space_group_name_H-M   'P 1'
#
loop_
_entity.id
_entity.type
_entity.pdbx_description
1 polymer ?
#
loop_
_entity_poly.entity_id
_entity_poly.type
_entity_poly.pdbx_seq_one_letter_code
_entity_poly.pdbx_strand_id
1 'polypeptide(L)'
;MSLIKTSSLAVCILGLSLLSGCAVGPQPTWTNLGPGAIAAQIGYRSCYSDANIIDGERKVGTLCATPTSGFMGDGEPAVIGQMGYTQKYTIPFSKTLAGFELPFDDKKGVLKCDPMKNEPTKALPETFCTLTVNGQHLVSAKIIFERK
;
A
#
# COMPACT_ATOMS: atom_id res chain seq x y z
N MET A 1 17.94 -0.10 -78.08
CA MET A 1 18.38 0.63 -76.87
C MET A 1 17.25 0.59 -75.86
N SER A 2 17.61 0.24 -74.62
CA SER A 2 16.76 -0.39 -73.60
C SER A 2 15.82 0.59 -72.87
N LEU A 3 14.56 0.21 -72.69
CA LEU A 3 13.62 0.84 -71.74
C LEU A 3 14.03 0.48 -70.31
N ILE A 4 14.37 1.47 -69.50
CA ILE A 4 14.66 1.30 -68.07
C ILE A 4 13.33 1.29 -67.31
N LYS A 5 12.93 0.12 -66.80
CA LYS A 5 11.88 -0.06 -65.81
C LYS A 5 12.38 0.46 -64.45
N THR A 6 11.80 1.53 -63.96
CA THR A 6 11.98 2.00 -62.58
C THR A 6 11.14 1.15 -61.63
N SER A 7 11.80 0.22 -60.95
CA SER A 7 11.22 -0.62 -59.91
C SER A 7 10.92 0.17 -58.64
N SER A 8 9.73 -0.08 -58.09
CA SER A 8 9.21 0.39 -56.81
C SER A 8 10.23 0.35 -55.67
N LEU A 9 10.43 1.50 -55.01
CA LEU A 9 10.98 1.61 -53.66
C LEU A 9 10.15 2.64 -52.88
N ALA A 10 8.91 2.27 -52.55
CA ALA A 10 8.14 2.96 -51.52
C ALA A 10 8.48 2.28 -50.19
N VAL A 11 9.44 2.86 -49.49
CA VAL A 11 9.95 2.41 -48.18
C VAL A 11 8.86 2.64 -47.13
N CYS A 12 8.36 1.55 -46.55
CA CYS A 12 7.48 1.56 -45.38
C CYS A 12 8.22 2.15 -44.17
N ILE A 13 7.92 3.39 -43.78
CA ILE A 13 8.34 3.96 -42.49
C ILE A 13 7.10 4.48 -41.76
N LEU A 14 6.31 3.57 -41.19
CA LEU A 14 5.32 3.90 -40.16
C LEU A 14 5.23 2.70 -39.22
N GLY A 15 5.96 2.73 -38.11
CA GLY A 15 5.91 1.62 -37.16
C GLY A 15 6.81 1.74 -35.94
N LEU A 16 6.97 2.92 -35.34
CA LEU A 16 7.74 3.07 -34.10
C LEU A 16 7.13 4.16 -33.19
N SER A 17 5.96 3.90 -32.60
CA SER A 17 5.46 4.78 -31.52
C SER A 17 4.40 4.17 -30.60
N LEU A 18 4.52 2.90 -30.15
CA LEU A 18 3.55 2.34 -29.17
C LEU A 18 4.16 1.49 -28.03
N LEU A 19 5.46 1.56 -27.76
CA LEU A 19 6.10 0.78 -26.68
C LEU A 19 6.52 1.60 -25.46
N SER A 20 5.91 2.76 -25.20
CA SER A 20 6.09 3.49 -23.92
C SER A 20 5.16 3.00 -22.79
N GLY A 21 4.61 1.79 -22.91
CA GLY A 21 3.77 1.15 -21.88
C GLY A 21 4.55 0.40 -20.80
N CYS A 22 5.80 0.78 -20.52
CA CYS A 22 6.63 0.07 -19.55
C CYS A 22 6.18 0.36 -18.10
N ALA A 23 5.39 -0.58 -17.56
CA ALA A 23 5.39 -1.03 -16.17
C ALA A 23 4.97 -0.06 -15.06
N VAL A 24 4.11 0.93 -15.34
CA VAL A 24 3.43 1.66 -14.26
C VAL A 24 2.06 1.01 -14.05
N GLY A 25 1.87 0.33 -12.91
CA GLY A 25 0.57 -0.24 -12.53
C GLY A 25 -0.56 0.81 -12.61
N PRO A 26 -1.83 0.38 -12.73
CA PRO A 26 -2.95 1.30 -12.94
C PRO A 26 -2.92 2.39 -11.87
N GLN A 27 -2.79 3.64 -12.30
CA GLN A 27 -2.76 4.77 -11.39
C GLN A 27 -4.16 4.92 -10.77
N PRO A 28 -4.28 4.99 -9.44
CA PRO A 28 -5.57 5.25 -8.80
C PRO A 28 -6.15 6.57 -9.32
N THR A 29 -7.46 6.59 -9.56
CA THR A 29 -8.19 7.79 -9.99
C THR A 29 -8.86 8.52 -8.82
N TRP A 30 -8.86 7.91 -7.63
CA TRP A 30 -9.47 8.45 -6.42
C TRP A 30 -8.41 9.03 -5.47
N THR A 31 -8.88 9.82 -4.51
CA THR A 31 -8.08 10.30 -3.37
C THR A 31 -8.97 10.41 -2.15
N ASN A 32 -8.41 10.11 -0.97
CA ASN A 32 -9.04 10.29 0.33
C ASN A 32 -10.40 9.60 0.44
N LEU A 33 -10.41 8.27 0.45
CA LEU A 33 -11.59 7.48 0.81
C LEU A 33 -11.92 7.58 2.31
N GLY A 34 -11.01 8.19 3.08
CA GLY A 34 -11.14 8.37 4.52
C GLY A 34 -10.62 7.17 5.31
N PRO A 35 -10.88 7.13 6.62
CA PRO A 35 -10.43 6.02 7.44
C PRO A 35 -11.15 4.70 7.09
N GLY A 36 -10.37 3.67 6.80
CA GLY A 36 -10.88 2.32 6.55
C GLY A 36 -11.09 1.49 7.82
N ALA A 37 -11.57 0.27 7.63
CA ALA A 37 -11.67 -0.75 8.67
C ALA A 37 -11.01 -2.06 8.20
N ILE A 38 -10.22 -2.69 9.09
CA ILE A 38 -9.53 -3.94 8.84
C ILE A 38 -9.94 -4.93 9.94
N ALA A 39 -10.63 -5.99 9.55
CA ALA A 39 -10.91 -7.14 10.42
C ALA A 39 -9.76 -8.15 10.30
N ALA A 40 -8.85 -8.16 11.26
CA ALA A 40 -7.66 -9.01 11.26
C ALA A 40 -8.00 -10.40 11.84
N GLN A 41 -7.98 -11.41 10.98
CA GLN A 41 -8.38 -12.79 11.31
C GLN A 41 -7.20 -13.76 11.26
N ILE A 42 -7.21 -14.76 12.14
CA ILE A 42 -6.16 -15.79 12.15
C ILE A 42 -6.18 -16.54 10.81
N GLY A 43 -5.01 -16.67 10.18
CA GLY A 43 -4.85 -17.35 8.90
C GLY A 43 -5.09 -16.47 7.66
N TYR A 44 -5.54 -15.23 7.84
CA TYR A 44 -5.79 -14.30 6.73
C TYR A 44 -5.08 -12.96 6.96
N ARG A 45 -4.64 -12.36 5.86
CA ARG A 45 -4.17 -10.98 5.85
C ARG A 45 -5.28 -10.09 5.32
N SER A 46 -5.80 -9.22 6.18
CA SER A 46 -6.78 -8.22 5.80
C SER A 46 -6.09 -6.88 5.58
N CYS A 47 -6.44 -6.20 4.49
CA CYS A 47 -5.82 -4.96 4.07
C CYS A 47 -6.87 -3.89 3.71
N TYR A 48 -6.49 -2.64 3.90
CA TYR A 48 -7.21 -1.47 3.42
C TYR A 48 -6.24 -0.57 2.66
N SER A 49 -6.66 -0.07 1.51
CA SER A 49 -5.86 0.83 0.68
C SER A 49 -6.61 2.14 0.46
N ASP A 50 -5.87 3.23 0.53
CA ASP A 50 -6.33 4.56 0.13
C ASP A 50 -5.26 5.23 -0.74
N ALA A 51 -5.62 6.32 -1.40
CA ALA A 51 -4.69 7.14 -2.16
C ALA A 51 -4.76 8.59 -1.69
N ASN A 52 -3.61 9.25 -1.60
CA ASN A 52 -3.54 10.68 -1.27
C ASN A 52 -2.45 11.37 -2.10
N ILE A 53 -2.49 12.70 -2.14
CA ILE A 53 -1.48 13.50 -2.81
C ILE A 53 -0.33 13.73 -1.84
N ILE A 54 0.83 13.18 -2.15
CA ILE A 54 2.08 13.32 -1.40
C ILE A 54 3.08 14.05 -2.31
N ASP A 55 3.58 15.20 -1.87
CA ASP A 55 4.49 16.06 -2.64
C ASP A 55 4.02 16.35 -4.09
N GLY A 56 2.70 16.51 -4.28
CA GLY A 56 2.10 16.79 -5.58
C GLY A 56 1.83 15.54 -6.45
N GLU A 57 2.25 14.35 -6.02
CA GLU A 57 2.01 13.10 -6.71
C GLU A 57 0.96 12.25 -5.99
N ARG A 58 0.07 11.61 -6.74
CA ARG A 58 -0.87 10.64 -6.14
C ARG A 58 -0.11 9.37 -5.75
N LYS A 59 -0.18 9.00 -4.48
CA LYS A 59 0.42 7.77 -3.93
C LYS A 59 -0.67 6.91 -3.31
N VAL A 60 -0.57 5.60 -3.52
CA VAL A 60 -1.37 4.61 -2.81
C VAL A 60 -0.66 4.23 -1.53
N GLY A 61 -1.38 4.25 -0.41
CA GLY A 61 -0.97 3.61 0.83
C GLY A 61 -1.83 2.40 1.11
N THR A 62 -1.23 1.36 1.65
CA THR A 62 -1.94 0.17 2.12
C THR A 62 -1.55 -0.10 3.56
N LEU A 63 -2.55 -0.29 4.41
CA LEU A 63 -2.40 -0.87 5.74
C LEU A 63 -2.94 -2.29 5.71
N CYS A 64 -2.20 -3.23 6.28
CA CYS A 64 -2.72 -4.55 6.59
C CYS A 64 -2.45 -4.89 8.05
N ALA A 65 -3.18 -5.86 8.57
CA ALA A 65 -2.94 -6.37 9.91
C ALA A 65 -2.89 -7.90 9.90
N THR A 66 -2.14 -8.45 10.83
CA THR A 66 -2.10 -9.88 11.12
C THR A 66 -2.25 -10.04 12.62
N PRO A 67 -3.28 -10.78 13.10
CA PRO A 67 -3.41 -11.05 14.53
C PRO A 67 -2.27 -11.97 14.99
N THR A 68 -2.11 -12.11 16.31
CA THR A 68 -1.21 -13.10 16.91
C THR A 68 -1.40 -14.47 16.24
N SER A 69 -0.32 -15.03 15.67
CA SER A 69 -0.33 -16.34 15.01
C SER A 69 0.62 -17.32 15.69
N GLY A 70 0.10 -18.43 16.20
CA GLY A 70 0.89 -19.57 16.70
C GLY A 70 0.03 -20.58 17.47
N PHE A 71 0.36 -21.88 17.38
CA PHE A 71 -0.23 -22.96 18.18
C PHE A 71 -0.04 -22.77 19.70
N MET A 72 0.86 -21.87 20.10
CA MET A 72 1.12 -21.47 21.50
C MET A 72 0.93 -19.97 21.79
N GLY A 73 0.46 -19.15 20.84
CA GLY A 73 0.03 -17.76 21.14
C GLY A 73 1.11 -16.74 21.55
N ASP A 74 2.40 -17.07 21.51
CA ASP A 74 3.47 -16.23 22.07
C ASP A 74 3.92 -15.03 21.20
N GLY A 75 3.30 -14.82 20.04
CA GLY A 75 3.64 -13.71 19.13
C GLY A 75 2.76 -12.47 19.33
N GLU A 76 3.34 -11.27 19.29
CA GLU A 76 2.52 -10.05 19.22
C GLU A 76 1.89 -9.86 17.82
N PRO A 77 0.73 -9.16 17.72
CA PRO A 77 0.15 -8.79 16.44
C PRO A 77 1.11 -7.96 15.58
N ALA A 78 0.92 -7.96 14.27
CA ALA A 78 1.73 -7.18 13.35
C ALA A 78 0.87 -6.28 12.46
N VAL A 79 1.40 -5.10 12.15
CA VAL A 79 0.83 -4.14 11.20
C VAL A 79 1.78 -3.98 10.03
N ILE A 80 1.22 -3.97 8.83
CA ILE A 80 1.98 -3.81 7.59
C ILE A 80 1.68 -2.44 7.02
N GLY A 81 2.71 -1.62 6.85
CA GLY A 81 2.64 -0.37 6.11
C GLY A 81 3.24 -0.55 4.72
N GLN A 82 2.55 -0.07 3.69
CA GLN A 82 3.00 -0.14 2.31
C GLN A 82 2.69 1.16 1.57
N MET A 83 3.62 1.58 0.71
CA MET A 83 3.42 2.66 -0.26
C MET A 83 3.63 2.11 -1.68
N GLY A 84 2.69 2.39 -2.58
CA GLY A 84 2.68 1.82 -3.93
C GLY A 84 2.54 0.29 -3.91
N TYR A 85 3.10 -0.39 -4.92
CA TYR A 85 2.96 -1.84 -5.12
C TYR A 85 4.16 -2.67 -4.65
N THR A 86 5.30 -2.03 -4.34
CA THR A 86 6.59 -2.72 -4.15
C THR A 86 7.15 -2.59 -2.73
N GLN A 87 6.89 -1.49 -2.04
CA GLN A 87 7.53 -1.19 -0.76
C GLN A 87 6.60 -1.50 0.41
N LYS A 88 6.82 -2.65 1.06
CA LYS A 88 6.02 -3.12 2.20
C LYS A 88 6.90 -3.45 3.40
N TYR A 89 6.42 -3.11 4.59
CA TYR A 89 7.13 -3.35 5.84
C TYR A 89 6.20 -3.98 6.86
N THR A 90 6.58 -5.12 7.43
CA THR A 90 5.83 -5.79 8.49
C THR A 90 6.44 -5.42 9.83
N ILE A 91 5.67 -4.74 10.66
CA ILE A 91 6.13 -4.15 11.92
C ILE A 91 5.35 -4.78 13.08
N PRO A 92 6.03 -5.29 14.12
CA PRO A 92 5.36 -5.72 15.34
C PRO A 92 4.57 -4.56 15.96
N PHE A 93 3.37 -4.84 16.47
CA PHE A 93 2.44 -3.82 16.94
C PHE A 93 3.04 -2.92 18.04
N SER A 94 3.80 -3.48 18.98
CA SER A 94 4.48 -2.71 20.03
C SER A 94 5.34 -1.57 19.49
N LYS A 95 6.00 -1.78 18.34
CA LYS A 95 6.87 -0.79 17.70
C LYS A 95 6.11 0.32 17.01
N THR A 96 4.85 0.10 16.61
CA THR A 96 4.05 1.13 15.93
C THR A 96 3.49 2.17 16.90
N LEU A 97 3.45 1.89 18.20
CA LEU A 97 2.89 2.81 19.21
C LEU A 97 3.64 4.15 19.29
N ALA A 98 4.97 4.10 19.18
CA ALA A 98 5.83 5.29 19.18
C ALA A 98 5.86 6.02 17.83
N GLY A 99 5.32 5.41 16.76
CA GLY A 99 5.58 5.82 15.39
C GLY A 99 6.87 5.19 14.89
N PHE A 100 6.75 4.20 14.00
CA PHE A 100 7.89 3.51 13.40
C PHE A 100 8.22 4.13 12.04
N GLU A 101 9.48 4.46 11.83
CA GLU A 101 9.94 5.06 10.57
C GLU A 101 10.11 4.00 9.48
N LEU A 102 9.55 4.28 8.30
CA LEU A 102 9.59 3.42 7.12
C LEU A 102 10.32 4.13 5.99
N PRO A 103 11.47 3.63 5.53
CA PRO A 103 12.17 4.22 4.39
C PRO A 103 11.44 3.85 3.10
N PHE A 104 10.94 4.83 2.36
CA PHE A 104 10.27 4.64 1.08
C PHE A 104 11.06 5.35 -0.03
N ASP A 105 12.13 4.72 -0.51
CA ASP A 105 13.11 5.32 -1.43
C ASP A 105 13.57 6.71 -0.97
N ASP A 106 13.10 7.76 -1.65
CA ASP A 106 13.38 9.17 -1.39
C ASP A 106 12.48 9.81 -0.31
N LYS A 107 11.49 9.07 0.19
CA LYS A 107 10.47 9.55 1.13
C LYS A 107 10.56 8.85 2.47
N LYS A 108 10.19 9.58 3.52
CA LYS A 108 10.17 9.08 4.90
C LYS A 108 8.73 8.82 5.34
N GLY A 109 8.41 7.55 5.51
CA GLY A 109 7.14 7.10 6.09
C GLY A 109 7.18 7.05 7.62
N VAL A 110 6.04 7.27 8.26
CA VAL A 110 5.86 6.96 9.69
C VAL A 110 4.56 6.20 9.87
N LEU A 111 4.67 4.95 10.33
CA LEU A 111 3.54 4.11 10.73
C LEU A 111 3.33 4.24 12.23
N LYS A 112 2.22 4.86 12.63
CA LYS A 112 1.84 5.02 14.03
C LYS A 112 0.49 4.37 14.31
N CYS A 113 0.38 3.65 15.42
CA CYS A 113 -0.87 3.11 15.91
C CYS A 113 -1.17 3.61 17.31
N ASP A 114 -2.45 3.75 17.63
CA ASP A 114 -2.91 4.03 18.98
C ASP A 114 -2.79 2.77 19.86
N PRO A 115 -2.62 2.93 21.19
CA PRO A 115 -2.73 1.82 22.12
C PRO A 115 -4.05 1.07 21.92
N MET A 116 -4.01 -0.26 22.06
CA MET A 116 -5.22 -1.07 21.91
C MET A 116 -6.28 -0.65 22.93
N LYS A 117 -7.50 -0.43 22.44
CA LYS A 117 -8.68 -0.27 23.28
C LYS A 117 -9.29 -1.64 23.50
N ASN A 118 -9.34 -2.04 24.76
CA ASN A 118 -10.10 -3.20 25.22
C ASN A 118 -11.36 -2.66 25.89
N GLU A 119 -12.45 -2.47 25.12
CA GLU A 119 -13.72 -2.12 25.73
C GLU A 119 -14.30 -3.36 26.43
N PRO A 120 -14.68 -3.30 27.73
CA PRO A 120 -15.20 -4.45 28.46
C PRO A 120 -16.48 -5.05 27.84
N THR A 121 -17.19 -4.28 27.01
CA THR A 121 -18.41 -4.68 26.28
C THR A 121 -18.19 -5.05 24.81
N LYS A 122 -17.02 -4.74 24.21
CA LYS A 122 -16.65 -5.21 22.87
C LYS A 122 -15.50 -6.19 22.99
N ALA A 123 -15.79 -7.48 22.84
CA ALA A 123 -14.86 -8.57 23.09
C ALA A 123 -13.59 -8.62 22.20
N LEU A 124 -13.37 -7.66 21.30
CA LEU A 124 -12.27 -7.67 20.33
C LEU A 124 -11.36 -6.44 20.52
N PRO A 125 -10.03 -6.64 20.70
CA PRO A 125 -9.08 -5.54 20.76
C PRO A 125 -9.10 -4.71 19.48
N GLU A 126 -9.15 -3.39 19.62
CA GLU A 126 -9.12 -2.48 18.48
C GLU A 126 -8.02 -1.42 18.61
N THR A 127 -7.51 -0.97 17.47
CA THR A 127 -6.50 0.09 17.38
C THR A 127 -6.78 0.95 16.14
N PHE A 128 -6.30 2.19 16.14
CA PHE A 128 -6.32 3.04 14.95
C PHE A 128 -4.89 3.28 14.49
N CYS A 129 -4.60 2.94 13.24
CA CYS A 129 -3.27 3.10 12.65
C CYS A 129 -3.31 4.11 11.52
N THR A 130 -2.27 4.93 11.45
CA THR A 130 -2.06 5.93 10.41
C THR A 130 -0.66 5.76 9.83
N LEU A 131 -0.59 5.73 8.50
CA LEU A 131 0.65 5.86 7.75
C LEU A 131 0.72 7.28 7.18
N THR A 132 1.78 7.98 7.52
CA THR A 132 2.13 9.26 6.91
C THR A 132 3.39 9.12 6.08
N VAL A 133 3.56 9.96 5.06
CA VAL A 133 4.76 10.04 4.24
C VAL A 133 5.14 11.51 4.11
N ASN A 134 6.38 11.85 4.43
CA ASN A 134 6.88 13.24 4.48
C ASN A 134 5.99 14.16 5.34
N GLY A 135 5.41 13.61 6.42
CA GLY A 135 4.49 14.31 7.32
C GLY A 135 3.06 14.48 6.78
N GLN A 136 2.78 14.06 5.55
CA GLN A 136 1.45 14.11 4.94
C GLN A 136 0.71 12.79 5.17
N HIS A 137 -0.61 12.87 5.40
CA HIS A 137 -1.44 11.68 5.56
C HIS A 137 -1.51 10.89 4.25
N LEU A 138 -1.23 9.59 4.33
CA LEU A 138 -1.32 8.69 3.18
C LEU A 138 -2.52 7.75 3.30
N VAL A 139 -2.63 7.03 4.43
CA VAL A 139 -3.73 6.10 4.68
C VAL A 139 -3.92 5.91 6.19
N SER A 140 -5.16 5.69 6.62
CA SER A 140 -5.48 5.33 8.00
C SER A 140 -6.57 4.29 8.06
N ALA A 141 -6.51 3.42 9.05
CA ALA A 141 -7.51 2.38 9.26
C ALA A 141 -7.69 2.05 10.74
N LYS A 142 -8.93 1.77 11.11
CA LYS A 142 -9.25 1.07 12.35
C LYS A 142 -8.99 -0.42 12.14
N ILE A 143 -8.19 -1.04 13.00
CA ILE A 143 -7.92 -2.47 12.98
C ILE A 143 -8.64 -3.11 14.17
N ILE A 144 -9.37 -4.17 13.89
CA ILE A 144 -10.06 -5.00 14.88
C ILE A 144 -9.39 -6.37 14.83
N PHE A 145 -8.83 -6.83 15.95
CA PHE A 145 -8.22 -8.15 16.05
C PHE A 145 -9.27 -9.17 16.48
N GLU A 146 -9.73 -9.98 15.55
CA GLU A 146 -10.75 -10.99 15.81
C GLU A 146 -10.16 -12.17 16.60
N ARG A 147 -10.85 -12.58 17.66
CA ARG A 147 -10.58 -13.85 18.37
C ARG A 147 -11.43 -14.92 17.71
N LYS A 148 -10.80 -16.02 17.29
CA LYS A 148 -11.48 -17.19 16.74
C LYS A 148 -12.26 -17.93 17.83
#